data_AF-A0A3M4TUY7-F1
#
_entry.id   AF-A0A3M4TUY7-F1
#
_cell.length_a   1.000
_cell.length_b   1.000
_cell.length_c   1.000
_cell.angle_alpha   90.00
_cell.angle_beta   90.00
_cell.angle_gamma   90.00
#
_symmetry.space_group_name_H-M   'P 1'
#
loop_
_entity.id
_entity.type
_entity.pdbx_description
1 polymer ?
#
loop_
_entity_poly.entity_id
_entity_poly.type
_entity_poly.pdbx_seq_one_letter_code
_entity_poly.pdbx_strand_id
1 'polypeptide(L)'
;MSSHIANLPEAPTHALRMIDNWCGDSDLSFVFAFEVDGAFYSFETGKPVLQYEGDKVLQAWPLTIPATCEHCGADGPLMPTPEGDHCESCYEQVMGEAAQESRSCDDTDIHAA
;
A
#
# COMPACT_ATOMS: atom_id res chain seq x y z
N MET A 1 11.70 -26.53 13.53
CA MET A 1 10.65 -26.32 12.52
C MET A 1 10.90 -24.94 11.92
N SER A 2 11.12 -24.83 10.62
CA SER A 2 11.45 -23.55 9.97
C SER A 2 10.15 -22.76 9.76
N SER A 3 9.92 -21.71 10.54
CA SER A 3 8.75 -20.83 10.46
C SER A 3 8.92 -19.79 9.35
N HIS A 4 9.03 -20.26 8.11
CA HIS A 4 9.09 -19.41 6.92
C HIS A 4 7.69 -19.22 6.34
N ILE A 5 7.31 -17.98 6.02
CA ILE A 5 6.04 -17.66 5.36
C ILE A 5 6.23 -17.77 3.84
N ALA A 6 5.53 -18.73 3.21
CA ALA A 6 5.64 -18.99 1.78
C ALA A 6 4.90 -17.97 0.90
N ASN A 7 3.79 -17.41 1.40
CA ASN A 7 3.02 -16.39 0.70
C ASN A 7 3.39 -15.02 1.26
N LEU A 8 4.39 -14.39 0.64
CA LEU A 8 4.80 -13.03 0.99
C LEU A 8 3.71 -12.05 0.55
N PRO A 9 3.46 -10.96 1.33
CA PRO A 9 2.60 -9.88 0.87
C PRO A 9 3.20 -9.21 -0.38
N GLU A 10 2.38 -8.46 -1.13
CA GLU A 10 2.84 -7.76 -2.34
C GLU A 10 3.78 -6.58 -2.03
N ALA A 11 3.68 -6.03 -0.81
CA ALA A 11 4.51 -4.91 -0.34
C ALA A 11 4.92 -5.10 1.13
N PRO A 12 6.10 -4.56 1.54
CA PRO A 12 6.48 -4.55 2.94
C PRO A 12 5.58 -3.57 3.72
N THR A 13 5.22 -3.94 4.93
CA THR A 13 4.41 -3.08 5.82
C THR A 13 5.28 -2.19 6.71
N HIS A 14 6.55 -2.55 6.91
CA HIS A 14 7.46 -1.88 7.84
C HIS A 14 8.88 -1.79 7.30
N ALA A 15 9.58 -0.71 7.65
CA ALA A 15 11.03 -0.63 7.62
C ALA A 15 11.54 -0.78 9.06
N LEU A 16 12.54 -1.64 9.27
CA LEU A 16 13.11 -1.90 10.58
C LEU A 16 14.57 -1.45 10.63
N ARG A 17 14.97 -0.93 11.80
CA ARG A 17 16.36 -0.82 12.20
C ARG A 17 16.58 -1.78 13.36
N MET A 18 17.50 -2.72 13.21
CA MET A 18 17.70 -3.82 14.13
C MET A 18 19.17 -4.12 14.41
N ILE A 19 19.42 -4.86 15.48
CA ILE A 19 20.65 -5.58 15.72
C ILE A 19 20.52 -6.98 15.13
N ASP A 20 21.45 -7.36 14.27
CA ASP A 20 21.66 -8.71 13.76
C ASP A 20 22.87 -9.34 14.46
N ASN A 21 22.64 -10.46 15.13
CA ASN A 21 23.65 -11.18 15.89
C ASN A 21 23.96 -12.55 15.30
N TRP A 22 23.74 -12.76 13.99
CA TRP A 22 24.08 -14.01 13.30
C TRP A 22 25.47 -14.55 13.67
N CYS A 23 26.50 -13.69 13.66
CA CYS A 23 27.89 -14.06 13.94
C CYS A 23 28.37 -13.76 15.36
N GLY A 24 27.53 -13.15 16.20
CA GLY A 24 27.90 -12.72 17.56
C GLY A 24 28.44 -11.29 17.69
N ASP A 25 28.56 -10.54 16.60
CA ASP A 25 29.14 -9.18 16.62
C ASP A 25 28.09 -8.06 16.82
N SER A 26 26.79 -8.39 16.84
CA SER A 26 25.69 -7.45 17.05
C SER A 26 25.68 -6.26 16.08
N ASP A 27 25.72 -6.56 14.78
CA ASP A 27 25.75 -5.57 13.72
C ASP A 27 24.42 -4.80 13.58
N LEU A 28 24.51 -3.55 13.13
CA LEU A 28 23.32 -2.74 12.84
C LEU A 28 22.85 -2.99 11.40
N SER A 29 21.61 -3.47 11.25
CA SER A 29 20.99 -3.78 9.96
C SER A 29 19.68 -3.02 9.75
N PHE A 30 19.37 -2.74 8.48
CA PHE A 30 18.10 -2.17 8.05
C PHE A 30 17.39 -3.18 7.15
N VAL A 31 16.13 -3.50 7.47
CA VAL A 31 15.40 -4.59 6.82
C VAL A 31 13.97 -4.14 6.51
N PHE A 32 13.48 -4.43 5.31
CA PHE A 32 12.06 -4.36 5.01
C PHE A 32 11.35 -5.60 5.53
N ALA A 33 10.26 -5.39 6.26
CA ALA A 33 9.54 -6.44 6.94
C ALA A 33 8.04 -6.33 6.77
N PHE A 34 7.36 -7.43 7.05
CA PHE A 34 5.93 -7.45 7.27
C PHE A 34 5.62 -8.06 8.64
N GLU A 35 4.55 -7.55 9.26
CA GLU A 35 4.11 -8.02 10.57
C GLU A 35 2.99 -9.04 10.42
N VAL A 36 3.12 -10.17 11.12
CA VAL A 36 2.09 -11.21 11.22
C VAL A 36 1.98 -11.61 12.69
N ASP A 37 0.78 -11.48 13.26
CA ASP A 37 0.47 -11.83 14.65
C ASP A 37 1.45 -11.22 15.69
N GLY A 38 1.90 -9.98 15.45
CA GLY A 38 2.83 -9.27 16.34
C GLY A 38 4.31 -9.64 16.14
N ALA A 39 4.64 -10.46 15.15
CA ALA A 39 6.01 -10.84 14.81
C ALA A 39 6.42 -10.31 13.44
N PHE A 40 7.65 -9.81 13.34
CA PHE A 40 8.21 -9.32 12.09
C PHE A 40 8.89 -10.42 11.29
N TYR A 41 8.60 -10.45 10.00
CA TYR A 41 9.20 -11.34 9.00
C TYR A 41 9.88 -10.51 7.92
N SER A 42 11.06 -10.93 7.49
CA SER A 42 11.79 -10.32 6.38
C SER A 42 10.96 -10.42 5.11
N PHE A 43 10.72 -9.27 4.47
CA PHE A 43 9.97 -9.21 3.21
C PHE A 43 10.72 -9.91 2.06
N GLU A 44 12.05 -9.89 2.09
CA GLU A 44 12.88 -10.49 1.04
C GLU A 44 12.94 -12.02 1.15
N THR A 45 12.96 -12.54 2.37
CA THR A 45 13.27 -13.96 2.61
C THR A 45 12.15 -14.74 3.26
N GLY A 46 11.07 -14.11 3.71
CA GLY A 46 9.96 -14.75 4.44
C GLY A 46 10.33 -15.36 5.78
N LYS A 47 11.57 -15.19 6.24
CA LYS A 47 12.05 -15.69 7.53
C LYS A 47 11.73 -14.70 8.65
N PRO A 48 11.63 -15.16 9.91
CA PRO A 48 11.55 -14.26 11.05
C PRO A 48 12.71 -13.27 11.04
N VAL A 49 12.47 -12.04 11.47
CA VAL A 49 13.53 -11.03 11.59
C VAL A 49 14.47 -11.37 12.74
N LEU A 50 13.92 -11.81 13.88
CA LEU A 50 14.70 -12.25 15.04
C LEU A 50 14.93 -13.75 14.95
N GLN A 51 16.13 -14.17 14.53
CA GLN A 51 16.49 -15.57 14.31
C GLN A 51 17.55 -16.07 15.28
N TYR A 52 18.44 -15.18 15.72
CA TYR A 52 19.59 -15.49 16.55
C TYR A 52 19.46 -14.88 17.94
N GLU A 53 20.06 -15.54 18.93
CA GLU A 53 20.13 -14.98 20.28
C GLU A 53 20.93 -13.68 20.24
N GLY A 54 20.33 -12.59 20.71
CA GLY A 54 20.93 -11.25 20.67
C GLY A 54 20.31 -10.32 19.63
N ASP A 55 19.55 -10.84 18.67
CA ASP A 55 18.82 -10.03 17.70
C ASP A 55 17.80 -9.13 18.41
N LYS A 56 17.70 -7.87 17.98
CA LYS A 56 16.77 -6.90 18.56
C LYS A 56 16.27 -5.90 17.53
N VAL A 57 14.96 -5.73 17.43
CA VAL A 57 14.39 -4.56 16.73
C VAL A 57 14.60 -3.34 17.61
N LEU A 58 15.27 -2.32 17.09
CA LEU A 58 15.50 -1.06 17.80
C LEU A 58 14.43 -0.03 17.45
N GLN A 59 14.04 0.04 16.19
CA GLN A 59 13.00 0.94 15.67
C GLN A 59 12.25 0.25 14.54
N ALA A 60 10.94 0.53 14.47
CA ALA A 60 10.06 0.09 13.40
C ALA A 60 9.29 1.31 12.86
N TRP A 61 9.33 1.50 11.55
CA TRP A 61 8.57 2.53 10.85
C TRP A 61 7.50 1.86 9.99
N PRO A 62 6.21 2.13 10.22
CA PRO A 62 5.15 1.66 9.32
C PRO A 62 5.30 2.33 7.95
N LEU A 63 5.15 1.55 6.89
CA LEU A 63 5.26 1.97 5.49
C LEU A 63 3.91 2.14 4.79
N THR A 64 2.81 2.12 5.55
CA THR A 64 1.48 2.35 4.99
C THR A 64 1.42 3.71 4.31
N ILE A 65 1.22 3.71 2.99
CA ILE A 65 0.71 4.88 2.27
C ILE A 65 -0.76 5.01 2.73
N PRO A 66 -1.17 6.15 3.30
CA PRO A 66 -2.57 6.37 3.63
C PRO A 66 -3.41 6.18 2.38
N ALA A 67 -4.33 5.21 2.40
CA ALA A 67 -5.34 5.08 1.35
C ALA A 67 -6.41 6.16 1.60
N THR A 68 -6.08 7.39 1.22
CA THR A 68 -6.97 8.54 1.27
C THR A 68 -7.46 8.90 -0.11
N CYS A 69 -8.75 9.21 -0.24
CA CYS A 69 -9.32 9.76 -1.45
C CYS A 69 -8.59 11.05 -1.84
N GLU A 70 -8.08 11.15 -3.08
CA GLU A 70 -7.37 12.34 -3.54
C GLU A 70 -8.26 13.59 -3.60
N HIS A 71 -9.58 13.40 -3.75
CA HIS A 71 -10.54 14.49 -3.83
C HIS A 71 -10.97 15.04 -2.46
N CYS A 72 -11.28 14.16 -1.50
CA CYS A 72 -11.89 14.58 -0.23
C CYS A 72 -11.06 14.22 1.02
N GLY A 73 -9.95 13.49 0.86
CA GLY A 73 -9.08 13.06 1.97
C GLY A 73 -9.68 11.99 2.89
N ALA A 74 -10.84 11.43 2.54
CA ALA A 74 -11.45 10.37 3.34
C ALA A 74 -10.62 9.09 3.30
N ASP A 75 -10.42 8.48 4.46
CA ASP A 75 -9.83 7.14 4.59
C ASP A 75 -10.84 6.07 4.10
N GLY A 76 -10.36 5.01 3.46
CA GLY A 76 -11.18 3.83 3.16
C GLY A 76 -10.83 3.14 1.85
N PRO A 77 -11.70 2.23 1.38
CA PRO A 77 -11.55 1.59 0.07
C PRO A 77 -11.55 2.66 -1.02
N LEU A 78 -10.50 2.69 -1.82
CA LEU A 78 -10.39 3.59 -2.97
C LEU A 78 -10.64 2.83 -4.26
N MET A 79 -11.28 3.52 -5.20
CA MET A 79 -11.46 3.08 -6.57
C MET A 79 -10.58 3.93 -7.48
N PRO A 80 -9.79 3.30 -8.37
CA PRO A 80 -8.94 4.02 -9.30
C PRO A 80 -9.79 4.73 -10.36
N THR A 81 -9.45 5.97 -10.65
CA THR A 81 -9.95 6.78 -11.79
C THR A 81 -8.78 7.29 -12.61
N PRO A 82 -8.99 7.82 -13.84
CA PRO A 82 -7.93 8.49 -14.60
C PRO A 82 -7.28 9.68 -13.87
N GLU A 83 -7.98 10.26 -12.90
CA GLU A 83 -7.57 11.45 -12.14
C GLU A 83 -6.95 11.12 -10.78
N GLY A 84 -6.87 9.84 -10.41
CA GLY A 84 -6.33 9.38 -9.13
C GLY A 84 -7.27 8.41 -8.39
N ASP A 85 -6.91 8.08 -7.16
CA ASP A 85 -7.67 7.15 -6.31
C ASP A 85 -8.77 7.88 -5.51
N HIS A 86 -10.02 7.47 -5.69
CA HIS A 86 -11.19 8.14 -5.12
C HIS A 86 -12.00 7.21 -4.22
N CYS A 87 -12.57 7.73 -3.13
CA CYS A 87 -13.57 6.97 -2.37
C CYS A 87 -14.84 6.76 -3.22
N GLU A 88 -15.71 5.84 -2.79
CA GLU A 88 -16.93 5.47 -3.53
C GLU A 88 -17.77 6.67 -3.95
N SER A 89 -18.04 7.59 -3.03
CA SER A 89 -18.85 8.77 -3.28
C SER A 89 -18.22 9.73 -4.30
N CYS A 90 -16.89 9.90 -4.27
CA CYS A 90 -16.19 10.77 -5.21
C CYS A 90 -15.98 10.09 -6.58
N TYR A 91 -15.80 8.78 -6.60
CA TYR A 91 -15.77 8.00 -7.83
C TYR A 91 -17.08 8.15 -8.62
N GLU A 92 -18.23 8.05 -7.95
CA GLU A 92 -19.53 8.25 -8.58
C GLU A 92 -19.70 9.66 -9.16
N GLN A 93 -19.10 10.69 -8.53
CA GLN A 93 -19.11 12.05 -9.05
C GLN A 93 -18.28 12.16 -10.33
N VAL A 94 -17.01 11.74 -10.29
CA VAL A 94 -16.09 11.81 -11.44
C VAL A 94 -16.61 10.99 -12.62
N MET A 95 -17.03 9.75 -12.37
CA MET A 95 -17.49 8.86 -13.44
C MET A 95 -18.94 9.14 -13.87
N GLY A 96 -19.78 9.66 -12.97
CA GLY A 96 -21.16 10.05 -13.25
C GLY A 96 -21.26 11.31 -14.13
N GLU A 97 -20.35 12.26 -13.96
CA GLU A 97 -20.26 13.46 -14.81
C GLU A 97 -19.77 13.11 -16.23
N ALA A 98 -18.81 12.19 -16.37
CA ALA A 98 -18.34 11.71 -17.67
C ALA A 98 -19.44 11.01 -18.51
N ALA A 99 -20.44 10.38 -17.86
CA ALA A 99 -21.57 9.78 -18.55
C ALA A 99 -22.53 10.84 -19.14
N GLN A 100 -22.58 12.04 -18.57
CA GLN A 100 -23.47 13.11 -19.04
C GLN A 100 -22.91 13.88 -20.24
N GLU A 101 -21.59 13.90 -20.44
CA GLU A 101 -20.96 14.60 -21.57
C GLU A 101 -21.10 13.87 -22.92
N SER A 102 -21.65 12.66 -22.94
CA SER A 102 -21.89 11.89 -24.18
C SER A 102 -23.17 12.27 -24.94
N ARG A 103 -23.90 13.31 -24.51
CA ARG A 103 -25.21 13.68 -25.08
C ARG A 103 -25.29 15.03 -25.79
N SER A 104 -24.16 15.68 -26.10
CA SER A 104 -24.16 16.98 -26.79
C SER A 104 -23.40 16.95 -28.11
N CYS A 105 -23.83 16.09 -29.02
CA CYS A 105 -23.57 16.26 -30.45
C CYS A 105 -24.74 15.70 -31.27
N ASP A 106 -25.94 16.19 -30.99
CA ASP A 106 -27.03 16.14 -31.98
C ASP A 106 -27.01 17.41 -32.82
N ASP A 107 -26.35 17.22 -33.95
CA ASP A 107 -26.36 17.97 -35.19
C ASP A 107 -27.79 18.16 -35.71
N THR A 108 -28.35 19.38 -35.70
CA THR A 108 -29.40 19.77 -36.66
C THR A 108 -29.44 21.28 -36.86
N ASP A 109 -28.44 21.81 -37.56
CA ASP A 109 -28.46 23.18 -38.09
C ASP A 109 -28.78 23.14 -39.59
N ILE A 110 -30.06 22.93 -39.96
CA ILE A 110 -30.58 23.31 -41.29
C ILE A 110 -32.02 23.81 -41.12
N HIS A 111 -32.16 25.09 -40.76
CA HIS A 111 -33.31 25.90 -41.14
C HIS A 111 -32.84 27.05 -42.03
N ALA A 112 -33.02 26.91 -43.34
CA ALA A 112 -33.12 28.05 -44.25
C ALA A 112 -34.10 27.72 -45.37
N ALA A 113 -35.07 28.62 -45.50
CA ALA A 113 -36.26 28.58 -46.36
C ALA A 113 -35.95 28.77 -47.85
#